data_AF-A0A090WZJ8-F1
#
_entry.id   AF-A0A090WZJ8-F1
#
_cell.length_a   1.000
_cell.length_b   1.000
_cell.length_c   1.000
_cell.angle_alpha   90.00
_cell.angle_beta   90.00
_cell.angle_gamma   90.00
#
_symmetry.space_group_name_H-M   'P 1'
#
loop_
_entity.id
_entity.type
_entity.pdbx_description
1 polymer ?
#
loop_
_entity_poly.entity_id
_entity_poly.type
_entity_poly.pdbx_seq_one_letter_code
_entity_poly.pdbx_strand_id
1 'polypeptide(L)'
;MKPYSKYLEDSFFIDWIYKPTHESDVFWETYILNNPQEQQVISDLKEVLLAIKTNDLNLTEAEKKEMLGGKILDKMMSSKKTSTEFNLFKKYFKYAAMLLVLLGGVGLFLKTCLVNKILL
;
A
#
# COMPACT_ATOMS: atom_id res chain seq x y z
N MET A 1 21.68 0.12 -12.22
CA MET A 1 20.76 1.28 -12.12
C MET A 1 20.07 1.24 -10.77
N LYS A 2 19.89 2.37 -10.11
CA LYS A 2 19.20 2.44 -8.81
C LYS A 2 17.69 2.22 -9.03
N PRO A 3 17.01 1.34 -8.28
CA PRO A 3 15.61 0.95 -8.58
C PRO A 3 14.62 2.11 -8.48
N TYR A 4 15.01 3.19 -7.82
CA TYR A 4 14.19 4.38 -7.60
C TYR A 4 14.41 5.52 -8.61
N SER A 5 15.46 5.47 -9.45
CA SER A 5 15.78 6.58 -10.34
C SER A 5 14.66 6.86 -11.35
N LYS A 6 14.01 5.79 -11.84
CA LYS A 6 12.90 5.89 -12.80
C LYS A 6 11.73 6.74 -12.31
N TYR A 7 11.47 6.79 -11.00
CA TYR A 7 10.38 7.60 -10.44
C TYR A 7 10.81 9.03 -10.13
N LEU A 8 12.10 9.23 -9.84
CA LEU A 8 12.64 10.59 -9.64
C LEU A 8 12.78 11.35 -10.96
N GLU A 9 12.97 10.64 -12.06
CA GLU A 9 13.00 11.17 -13.42
C GLU A 9 11.59 11.36 -14.01
N ASP A 10 10.57 10.74 -13.42
CA ASP A 10 9.18 10.85 -13.86
C ASP A 10 8.49 12.04 -13.21
N SER A 11 8.27 13.11 -13.98
CA SER A 11 7.56 14.31 -13.51
C SER A 11 6.13 14.01 -13.08
N PHE A 12 5.45 13.03 -13.70
CA PHE A 12 4.10 12.65 -13.33
C PHE A 12 4.05 11.98 -11.95
N PHE A 13 5.09 11.21 -11.60
CA PHE A 13 5.25 10.68 -10.25
C PHE A 13 5.48 11.81 -9.25
N ILE A 14 6.41 12.73 -9.53
CA ILE A 14 6.73 13.84 -8.64
C ILE A 14 5.50 14.74 -8.39
N ASP A 15 4.75 15.05 -9.44
CA ASP A 15 3.51 15.84 -9.35
C ASP A 15 2.44 15.10 -8.52
N TRP A 16 2.29 13.79 -8.69
CA TRP A 16 1.38 13.00 -7.86
C TRP A 16 1.72 13.09 -6.37
N ILE A 17 3.01 13.13 -6.01
CA ILE A 17 3.44 13.26 -4.61
C ILE A 17 3.14 14.65 -4.05
N TYR A 18 3.42 15.71 -4.80
CA TYR A 18 3.31 17.08 -4.27
C TYR A 18 1.93 17.71 -4.45
N LYS A 19 1.20 17.33 -5.51
CA LYS A 19 -0.10 17.85 -5.95
C LYS A 19 -0.96 16.69 -6.51
N PRO A 20 -1.38 15.74 -5.65
CA PRO A 20 -2.21 14.63 -6.10
C PRO A 20 -3.51 15.15 -6.72
N THR A 21 -3.86 14.58 -7.86
CA THR A 21 -5.14 14.76 -8.55
C THR A 21 -5.89 13.44 -8.56
N HIS A 22 -7.21 13.47 -8.73
CA HIS A 22 -8.00 12.24 -8.81
C HIS A 22 -7.47 11.27 -9.88
N GLU A 23 -7.07 11.80 -11.04
CA GLU A 23 -6.52 11.01 -12.15
C GLU A 23 -5.16 10.38 -11.79
N SER A 24 -4.26 11.13 -11.16
CA SER A 24 -2.95 10.61 -10.74
C SER A 24 -3.05 9.60 -9.61
N ASP A 25 -3.96 9.80 -8.66
CA ASP A 25 -4.26 8.80 -7.62
C ASP A 25 -4.76 7.49 -8.24
N VAL A 26 -5.75 7.55 -9.13
CA VAL A 26 -6.27 6.35 -9.80
C VAL A 26 -5.18 5.64 -10.60
N PHE A 27 -4.34 6.38 -11.33
CA PHE A 27 -3.23 5.80 -12.09
C PHE A 27 -2.24 5.07 -11.17
N TRP A 28 -1.70 5.76 -10.15
CA TRP A 28 -0.64 5.22 -9.31
C TRP A 28 -1.14 4.11 -8.38
N GLU A 29 -2.38 4.20 -7.88
CA GLU A 29 -3.00 3.10 -7.13
C GLU A 29 -3.16 1.86 -8.01
N THR A 30 -3.64 2.02 -9.24
CA THR A 30 -3.77 0.91 -10.20
C THR A 30 -2.40 0.33 -10.57
N TYR A 31 -1.40 1.18 -10.76
CA TYR A 31 -0.04 0.76 -11.05
C TYR A 31 0.57 -0.07 -9.91
N ILE A 32 0.40 0.38 -8.66
CA ILE A 32 0.88 -0.33 -7.46
C ILE A 32 0.17 -1.68 -7.31
N LEU A 33 -1.14 -1.74 -7.56
CA LEU A 33 -1.90 -3.00 -7.52
C LEU A 33 -1.37 -4.03 -8.52
N ASN A 34 -0.97 -3.58 -9.72
CA ASN A 34 -0.42 -4.45 -10.76
C ASN A 34 1.07 -4.75 -10.56
N ASN A 35 1.79 -3.99 -9.72
CA ASN A 35 3.22 -4.13 -9.48
C ASN A 35 3.54 -4.18 -7.97
N PRO A 36 3.09 -5.22 -7.25
CA PRO A 36 3.25 -5.31 -5.79
C PRO A 36 4.73 -5.30 -5.36
N GLN A 37 5.64 -5.82 -6.20
CA GLN A 37 7.09 -5.76 -5.92
C GLN A 37 7.66 -4.33 -5.87
N GLU A 38 6.98 -3.36 -6.48
CA GLU A 38 7.42 -1.96 -6.52
C GLU A 38 6.78 -1.11 -5.42
N GLN A 39 5.73 -1.62 -4.77
CA GLN A 39 4.98 -0.90 -3.74
C GLN A 39 5.88 -0.35 -2.64
N GLN A 40 6.83 -1.16 -2.15
CA GLN A 40 7.72 -0.75 -1.08
C GLN A 40 8.62 0.42 -1.52
N VAL A 41 9.19 0.34 -2.72
CA VAL A 41 10.04 1.40 -3.28
C VAL A 41 9.25 2.70 -3.46
N ILE A 42 8.03 2.61 -4.01
CA ILE A 42 7.15 3.76 -4.22
C ILE A 42 6.73 4.39 -2.88
N SER A 43 6.39 3.57 -1.89
CA SER A 43 6.01 4.04 -0.54
C SER A 43 7.17 4.74 0.16
N ASP A 44 8.38 4.16 0.09
CA ASP A 44 9.57 4.75 0.68
C ASP A 44 9.93 6.08 0.02
N LEU A 45 9.80 6.17 -1.31
CA LEU A 45 10.01 7.43 -2.04
C LEU A 45 8.99 8.49 -1.65
N LYS A 46 7.71 8.14 -1.57
CA LYS A 46 6.62 9.04 -1.17
C LYS A 46 6.88 9.63 0.20
N GLU A 47 7.30 8.81 1.16
CA GLU A 47 7.60 9.27 2.52
C GLU A 47 8.79 10.23 2.54
N VAL A 48 9.89 9.91 1.84
CA VAL A 48 11.07 10.80 1.78
C VAL A 48 10.73 12.13 1.10
N LEU A 49 10.04 12.11 -0.03
CA LEU A 49 9.68 13.31 -0.78
C LEU A 49 8.71 14.20 0.00
N LEU A 50 7.73 13.62 0.70
CA LEU A 50 6.84 14.38 1.58
C LEU A 50 7.59 14.97 2.78
N ALA A 51 8.50 14.21 3.39
CA ALA A 51 9.34 14.72 4.48
C ALA A 51 10.21 15.90 4.03
N ILE A 52 10.64 15.92 2.76
CA ILE A 52 11.37 17.05 2.19
C ILE A 52 10.47 18.25 1.98
N LYS A 53 9.26 18.07 1.42
CA LYS A 53 8.25 19.15 1.31
C LYS A 53 8.05 19.88 2.64
N THR A 54 8.01 19.12 3.73
CA THR A 54 7.82 19.65 5.08
C THR A 54 9.06 20.38 5.60
N ASN A 55 10.26 19.92 5.24
CA ASN A 55 11.53 20.54 5.65
C ASN A 55 11.99 21.68 4.70
N ASP A 56 11.47 21.77 3.48
CA ASP A 56 11.72 22.85 2.49
C ASP A 56 11.34 24.24 3.05
N LEU A 57 10.48 24.30 4.08
CA LEU A 57 10.20 25.55 4.79
C LEU A 57 11.41 26.09 5.58
N ASN A 58 12.48 25.30 5.75
CA ASN A 58 13.63 25.65 6.60
C ASN A 58 15.02 25.32 6.01
N LEU A 59 15.15 24.75 4.81
CA LEU A 59 16.43 24.23 4.30
C LEU A 59 16.78 24.73 2.90
N THR A 60 18.08 24.77 2.58
CA THR A 60 18.60 25.15 1.26
C THR A 60 18.68 23.98 0.28
N GLU A 61 18.64 24.27 -1.03
CA GLU A 61 18.66 23.27 -2.12
C GLU A 61 19.87 22.31 -2.09
N ALA A 62 21.00 22.73 -1.51
CA ALA A 62 22.18 21.88 -1.34
C ALA A 62 22.00 20.81 -0.25
N GLU A 63 21.45 21.21 0.90
CA GLU A 63 21.14 20.32 2.03
C GLU A 63 20.08 19.28 1.64
N LYS A 64 19.12 19.69 0.79
CA LYS A 64 18.07 18.83 0.24
C LYS A 64 18.62 17.64 -0.55
N LYS A 65 19.61 17.86 -1.42
CA LYS A 65 20.23 16.78 -2.21
C LYS A 65 21.00 15.77 -1.36
N GLU A 66 21.68 16.25 -0.34
CA GLU A 66 22.44 15.39 0.59
C GLU A 66 21.50 14.56 1.48
N MET A 67 20.44 15.18 2.01
CA MET A 67 19.41 14.48 2.79
C MET A 67 18.65 13.44 1.96
N LEU A 68 18.35 13.74 0.69
CA LEU A 68 17.74 12.80 -0.25
C LEU A 68 18.58 11.53 -0.39
N GLY A 69 19.88 11.69 -0.66
CA GLY A 69 20.81 10.58 -0.80
C GLY A 69 20.87 9.73 0.47
N GLY A 70 21.08 10.37 1.63
CA GLY A 70 21.22 9.67 2.91
C GLY A 70 19.95 8.93 3.34
N LYS A 71 18.79 9.59 3.34
CA LYS A 71 17.53 9.00 3.83
C LYS A 71 17.02 7.87 2.95
N ILE A 72 17.17 7.98 1.62
CA ILE A 72 16.74 6.93 0.69
C ILE A 72 17.61 5.68 0.87
N LEU A 73 18.93 5.87 0.99
CA LEU A 73 19.88 4.77 1.16
C LEU A 73 19.68 4.07 2.51
N ASP A 74 19.54 4.82 3.59
CA ASP A 74 19.35 4.27 4.94
C ASP A 74 18.03 3.51 5.07
N LYS A 75 16.93 4.05 4.51
CA LYS A 75 15.62 3.39 4.53
C LYS A 75 15.59 2.12 3.66
N MET A 76 16.25 2.12 2.49
CA MET A 76 16.37 0.91 1.67
C MET A 76 17.25 -0.16 2.29
N MET A 77 18.31 0.21 3.01
CA MET A 77 19.21 -0.73 3.66
C MET A 77 18.58 -1.32 4.93
N SER A 78 17.79 -0.52 5.67
CA SER A 78 17.07 -0.94 6.87
C SER A 78 15.81 -1.78 6.57
N SER A 79 15.17 -1.58 5.41
CA SER A 79 14.00 -2.35 4.95
C SER A 79 14.27 -3.86 4.75
N LYS A 80 15.54 -4.30 4.80
CA LYS A 80 15.89 -5.73 4.75
C LYS A 80 15.58 -6.50 6.05
N LYS A 81 15.16 -5.85 7.14
CA LYS A 81 14.87 -6.52 8.41
C LYS A 81 13.36 -6.54 8.73
N THR A 82 12.70 -7.59 8.23
CA THR A 82 11.53 -8.29 8.81
C THR A 82 10.26 -7.49 9.16
N SER A 83 9.13 -8.04 8.69
CA SER A 83 7.75 -7.95 9.23
C SER A 83 6.79 -6.89 8.67
N THR A 84 6.18 -7.14 7.51
CA THR A 84 4.88 -6.51 7.16
C THR A 84 3.98 -7.38 6.27
N GLU A 85 3.90 -8.69 6.51
CA GLU A 85 2.85 -9.54 5.90
C GLU A 85 1.44 -9.21 6.45
N PHE A 86 1.34 -8.40 7.51
CA PHE A 86 0.08 -8.13 8.21
C PHE A 86 -0.76 -6.97 7.66
N ASN A 87 -0.26 -6.15 6.72
CA ASN A 87 -1.03 -5.01 6.22
C ASN A 87 -2.03 -5.39 5.11
N LEU A 88 -1.77 -6.48 4.37
CA LEU A 88 -2.72 -7.04 3.41
C LEU A 88 -3.91 -7.70 4.14
N PHE A 89 -3.64 -8.45 5.20
CA PHE A 89 -4.68 -9.10 6.00
C PHE A 89 -5.71 -8.10 6.57
N LYS A 90 -5.28 -6.90 6.96
CA LYS A 90 -6.18 -5.87 7.50
C LYS A 90 -7.19 -5.35 6.46
N LYS A 91 -6.85 -5.39 5.16
CA LYS A 91 -7.74 -4.99 4.05
C LYS A 91 -8.80 -6.05 3.75
N TYR A 92 -8.46 -7.34 3.93
CA TYR A 92 -9.36 -8.46 3.63
C TYR A 92 -10.24 -8.92 4.80
N PHE A 93 -9.94 -8.52 6.04
CA PHE A 93 -10.74 -8.89 7.22
C PHE A 93 -12.21 -8.40 7.17
N LYS A 94 -12.52 -7.36 6.38
CA LYS A 94 -13.89 -6.86 6.20
C LYS A 94 -14.83 -7.88 5.55
N TYR A 95 -14.30 -8.83 4.77
CA TYR A 95 -15.10 -9.80 4.01
C TYR A 95 -15.22 -11.16 4.71
N ALA A 96 -14.51 -11.38 5.83
CA ALA A 96 -14.56 -12.64 6.58
C ALA A 96 -15.95 -12.95 7.14
N ALA A 97 -16.71 -11.92 7.56
CA ALA A 97 -18.07 -12.07 8.08
C ALA A 97 -19.06 -12.58 7.02
N MET A 98 -18.91 -12.16 5.74
CA MET A 98 -19.77 -12.64 4.66
C MET A 98 -19.54 -14.13 4.38
N LEU A 99 -18.30 -14.60 4.47
CA LEU A 99 -17.95 -16.01 4.27
C LEU A 99 -18.55 -16.90 5.38
N LEU A 100 -18.52 -16.44 6.63
CA LEU A 100 -19.09 -17.16 7.77
C LEU A 100 -20.63 -17.21 7.73
N VAL A 101 -21.29 -16.16 7.24
CA VAL A 101 -22.75 -16.16 7.06
C VAL A 101 -23.18 -17.12 5.95
N LEU A 102 -22.42 -17.19 4.84
CA LEU A 102 -22.69 -18.13 3.75
C LEU A 102 -22.49 -19.59 4.17
N LEU A 103 -21.39 -19.90 4.88
CA LEU A 103 -21.10 -21.27 5.32
C LEU A 103 -21.97 -21.71 6.51
N GLY A 104 -22.23 -20.81 7.46
CA GLY A 104 -23.06 -21.09 8.64
C GLY A 104 -24.56 -21.19 8.33
N GLY A 105 -25.05 -20.35 7.40
CA GLY A 105 -26.46 -20.35 6.99
C GLY A 105 -26.88 -21.63 6.29
N VAL A 106 -26.03 -22.17 5.40
CA VAL A 106 -26.34 -23.41 4.67
C VAL A 106 -26.33 -24.64 5.59
N GLY A 107 -25.41 -24.71 6.55
CA GLY A 107 -25.36 -25.82 7.52
C GLY A 107 -26.58 -25.88 8.45
N LEU A 108 -27.04 -24.72 8.94
CA LEU A 108 -28.25 -24.64 9.77
C LEU A 108 -29.52 -24.93 8.95
N PHE A 109 -29.56 -24.49 7.70
CA PHE A 109 -30.71 -24.76 6.81
C PHE A 109 -30.82 -26.25 6.46
N LEU A 110 -29.71 -26.93 6.18
CA LEU A 110 -29.68 -28.38 5.94
C LEU A 110 -30.09 -29.18 7.18
N LYS A 111 -29.63 -28.79 8.37
CA LYS A 111 -30.03 -29.45 9.63
C LYS A 111 -31.52 -29.27 9.89
N THR A 112 -32.05 -28.06 9.71
CA THR A 112 -33.47 -27.75 9.93
C THR A 112 -34.36 -28.45 8.91
N CYS A 113 -33.92 -28.53 7.64
CA CYS A 113 -34.64 -29.22 6.58
C CYS A 113 -34.63 -30.75 6.75
N LEU A 114 -33.53 -31.36 7.23
CA LEU A 114 -33.47 -32.78 7.55
C LEU A 114 -34.34 -33.16 8.76
N VAL A 115 -34.30 -32.36 9.82
CA VAL A 115 -35.11 -32.60 11.04
C VAL A 115 -36.60 -32.51 10.74
N ASN A 116 -37.03 -31.55 9.91
CA ASN A 116 -38.45 -31.37 9.58
C ASN A 116 -39.00 -32.43 8.60
N LYS A 117 -38.14 -33.22 7.96
CA LYS A 117 -38.51 -34.31 7.04
C LYS A 117 -38.58 -35.69 7.73
N ILE A 118 -38.07 -35.81 8.95
CA ILE A 118 -38.11 -37.04 9.77
C ILE A 118 -39.36 -37.07 10.68
N LEU A 119 -40.03 -35.94 10.89
CA LEU A 119 -41.18 -35.81 11.78
C LEU A 119 -42.55 -35.82 11.05
N LEU A 120 -42.59 -36.21 9.77
CA LEU A 120 -43.78 -36.24 8.93
C LEU A 120 -43.92 -37.59 8.22
#